data_AF-A0A7K4FSB0-F1
#
_entry.id   AF-A0A7K4FSB0-F1
#
_cell.length_a   1.000
_cell.length_b   1.000
_cell.length_c   1.000
_cell.angle_alpha   90.00
_cell.angle_beta   90.00
_cell.angle_gamma   90.00
#
_symmetry.space_group_name_H-M   'P 1'
#
loop_
_entity.id
_entity.type
_entity.pdbx_description
1 polymer ?
#
loop_
_entity_poly.entity_id
_entity_poly.type
_entity_poly.pdbx_seq_one_letter_code
_entity_poly.pdbx_strand_id
1 'polypeptide(L)'
;MDKRSIILLAFAINSVEPISLEVNHEGLINSLLSIPLILDVFILVYLLIRKEWSGKGFFGYLSKYKTWALAQLFSWIFSYFLYVVYTFVYIAYWLLPSFPYEGSLIIAMAVASSLLVLSNYGYYFLIGTAILEIIFSLPIGWKFMPNFSYQIPSGIISTSLLLLCITLVPYVKGKSSYSWVIWPAFAVSSIFTILGSFFSPPVFAKEMSSIGLFSLILVEYLSLKNVLSEFRLYFPLIMAGVLIMSILSTMVNYSSFYNLTADPSSISLFVSLSLGFPSLLLLYKGIRYYVIVSIGEIMIGYGIVSFLISISGIYLYATLLGSILPPFIALLISKLRLSQNKS
;
A
#
# COMPACT_ATOMS: atom_id res chain seq x y z
N MET A 1 -5.95 -6.25 26.28
CA MET A 1 -6.24 -5.45 25.06
C MET A 1 -7.72 -5.60 24.73
N ASP A 2 -8.40 -4.51 24.35
CA ASP A 2 -9.76 -4.54 23.80
C ASP A 2 -9.74 -5.23 22.41
N LYS A 3 -10.78 -6.00 22.07
CA LYS A 3 -10.98 -6.63 20.74
C LYS A 3 -10.71 -5.64 19.60
N ARG A 4 -11.13 -4.37 19.73
CA ARG A 4 -10.90 -3.36 18.71
C ARG A 4 -9.42 -2.99 18.55
N SER A 5 -8.66 -2.95 19.65
CA SER A 5 -7.22 -2.69 19.60
C SER A 5 -6.45 -3.82 18.92
N ILE A 6 -6.89 -5.07 19.08
CA ILE A 6 -6.30 -6.24 18.41
C ILE A 6 -6.53 -6.16 16.89
N ILE A 7 -7.75 -5.83 16.46
CA ILE A 7 -8.07 -5.69 15.03
C ILE A 7 -7.23 -4.58 14.38
N LEU A 8 -7.09 -3.43 15.05
CA LEU A 8 -6.30 -2.30 14.52
C LEU A 8 -4.80 -2.63 14.47
N LEU A 9 -4.29 -3.34 15.48
CA LEU A 9 -2.90 -3.79 15.48
C LEU A 9 -2.64 -4.79 14.37
N ALA A 10 -3.52 -5.80 14.21
CA ALA A 10 -3.43 -6.77 13.12
C ALA A 10 -3.47 -6.07 11.76
N PHE A 11 -4.41 -5.15 11.56
CA PHE A 11 -4.50 -4.35 10.34
C PHE A 11 -3.19 -3.61 10.05
N ALA A 12 -2.59 -2.95 11.05
CA ALA A 12 -1.33 -2.23 10.89
C ALA A 12 -0.13 -3.16 10.60
N ILE A 13 -0.10 -4.36 11.19
CA ILE A 13 0.96 -5.35 10.94
C ILE A 13 0.87 -5.90 9.51
N ASN A 14 -0.30 -6.32 9.06
CA ASN A 14 -0.47 -6.78 7.67
C ASN A 14 -0.22 -5.64 6.67
N SER A 15 -0.44 -4.38 7.07
CA SER A 15 -0.16 -3.21 6.22
C SER A 15 1.33 -2.99 5.94
N VAL A 16 2.23 -3.58 6.75
CA VAL A 16 3.68 -3.45 6.56
C VAL A 16 4.33 -4.75 6.06
N GLU A 17 3.52 -5.79 5.86
CA GLU A 17 3.88 -7.06 5.21
C GLU A 17 5.25 -7.65 5.62
N PRO A 18 5.45 -7.96 6.91
CA PRO A 18 6.75 -8.34 7.46
C PRO A 18 7.44 -9.54 6.78
N ILE A 19 6.67 -10.50 6.26
CA ILE A 19 7.23 -11.68 5.58
C ILE A 19 7.91 -11.32 4.26
N SER A 20 7.31 -10.43 3.47
CA SER A 20 7.91 -9.98 2.22
C SER A 20 9.15 -9.13 2.48
N LEU A 21 9.14 -8.31 3.53
CA LEU A 21 10.31 -7.54 3.95
C LEU A 21 11.52 -8.44 4.30
N GLU A 22 11.28 -9.57 4.97
CA GLU A 22 12.36 -10.49 5.31
C GLU A 22 12.82 -11.30 4.08
N VAL A 23 11.87 -11.81 3.30
CA VAL A 23 12.13 -12.69 2.15
C VAL A 23 12.80 -11.96 0.98
N ASN A 24 12.67 -10.63 0.88
CA ASN A 24 13.39 -9.84 -0.12
C ASN A 24 14.91 -9.99 -0.03
N HIS A 25 15.44 -10.39 1.13
CA HIS A 25 16.87 -10.63 1.36
C HIS A 25 17.76 -9.47 0.90
N GLU A 26 17.32 -8.25 1.18
CA GLU A 26 18.00 -7.03 0.73
C GLU A 26 19.35 -6.84 1.43
N GLY A 27 20.22 -6.06 0.79
CA GLY A 27 21.53 -5.73 1.35
C GLY A 27 21.40 -4.95 2.67
N LEU A 28 22.19 -5.30 3.68
CA LEU A 28 22.13 -4.71 5.03
C LEU A 28 22.18 -3.18 5.02
N ILE A 29 23.00 -2.58 4.16
CA ILE A 29 23.10 -1.12 4.06
C ILE A 29 21.79 -0.52 3.53
N ASN A 30 21.17 -1.14 2.53
CA ASN A 30 19.88 -0.71 2.01
C ASN A 30 18.80 -0.84 3.09
N SER A 31 18.75 -1.97 3.80
CA SER A 31 17.85 -2.19 4.93
C SER A 31 18.01 -1.11 6.01
N LEU A 32 19.24 -0.82 6.44
CA LEU A 32 19.52 0.17 7.48
C LEU A 32 19.17 1.60 7.03
N LEU A 33 19.40 1.94 5.76
CA LEU A 33 19.06 3.26 5.21
C LEU A 33 17.55 3.42 4.98
N SER A 34 16.82 2.35 4.66
CA SER A 34 15.36 2.40 4.44
C SER A 34 14.58 2.78 5.70
N ILE A 35 15.04 2.37 6.90
CA ILE A 35 14.37 2.63 8.18
C ILE A 35 14.23 4.13 8.49
N PRO A 36 15.31 4.95 8.51
CA PRO A 36 15.18 6.37 8.76
C PRO A 36 14.45 7.09 7.62
N LEU A 37 14.53 6.57 6.38
CA LEU A 37 13.84 7.12 5.22
C LEU A 37 12.32 6.92 5.26
N ILE A 38 11.83 5.92 5.98
CA ILE A 38 10.39 5.68 6.16
C ILE A 38 9.85 6.15 7.50
N LEU A 39 10.74 6.39 8.48
CA LEU A 39 10.37 6.80 9.84
C LEU A 39 9.51 8.08 9.82
N ASP A 40 9.81 9.01 8.93
CA ASP A 40 9.04 10.23 8.70
C ASP A 40 7.59 9.93 8.27
N VAL A 41 7.36 8.97 7.36
CA VAL A 41 6.03 8.52 6.95
C VAL A 41 5.27 7.93 8.13
N PHE A 42 5.89 7.10 8.95
CA PHE A 42 5.28 6.56 10.17
C PHE A 42 4.94 7.67 11.17
N ILE A 43 5.83 8.66 11.35
CA ILE A 43 5.57 9.84 12.18
C ILE A 43 4.38 10.64 11.64
N LEU A 44 4.32 10.88 10.34
CA LEU A 44 3.24 11.61 9.67
C LEU A 44 1.89 10.90 9.89
N VAL A 45 1.83 9.60 9.61
CA VAL A 45 0.64 8.77 9.83
C VAL A 45 0.23 8.76 11.30
N TYR A 46 1.17 8.58 12.22
CA TYR A 46 0.92 8.61 13.66
C TYR A 46 0.32 9.95 14.10
N LEU A 47 0.91 11.08 13.68
CA LEU A 47 0.47 12.42 14.08
C LEU A 47 -0.94 12.74 13.56
N LEU A 48 -1.24 12.32 12.33
CA LEU A 48 -2.57 12.45 11.72
C LEU A 48 -3.62 11.65 12.49
N ILE A 49 -3.38 10.37 12.70
CA ILE A 49 -4.30 9.48 13.43
C ILE A 49 -4.49 9.93 14.89
N ARG A 50 -3.41 10.35 15.55
CA ARG A 50 -3.46 10.87 16.92
C ARG A 50 -4.31 12.13 17.02
N LYS A 51 -4.35 12.96 15.98
CA LYS A 51 -5.22 14.14 15.96
C LYS A 51 -6.68 13.75 15.81
N GLU A 52 -6.98 12.93 14.81
CA GLU A 52 -8.33 12.52 14.45
C GLU A 52 -8.26 11.23 13.64
N TRP A 53 -8.99 10.18 14.05
CA TRP A 53 -9.04 8.91 13.32
C TRP A 53 -10.46 8.62 12.83
N SER A 54 -10.84 9.22 11.70
CA SER A 54 -12.20 9.13 11.17
C SER A 54 -12.47 7.89 10.31
N GLY A 55 -11.41 7.20 9.86
CA GLY A 55 -11.49 6.11 8.89
C GLY A 55 -11.71 6.58 7.44
N LYS A 56 -11.68 7.89 7.20
CA LYS A 56 -11.71 8.48 5.84
C LYS A 56 -10.31 8.66 5.23
N GLY A 57 -9.26 8.28 5.96
CA GLY A 57 -7.87 8.49 5.54
C GLY A 57 -7.51 9.96 5.27
N PHE A 58 -6.53 10.19 4.39
CA PHE A 58 -6.06 11.53 4.02
C PHE A 58 -7.15 12.40 3.39
N PHE A 59 -8.09 11.79 2.66
CA PHE A 59 -9.27 12.46 2.10
C PHE A 59 -10.08 13.19 3.18
N GLY A 60 -10.24 12.57 4.35
CA GLY A 60 -10.93 13.18 5.48
C GLY A 60 -10.26 14.47 5.96
N TYR A 61 -8.94 14.45 6.13
CA TYR A 61 -8.15 15.60 6.59
C TYR A 61 -8.15 16.75 5.59
N LEU A 62 -8.25 16.45 4.30
CA LEU A 62 -8.30 17.43 3.22
C LEU A 62 -9.72 17.92 2.89
N SER A 63 -10.76 17.39 3.53
CA SER A 63 -12.16 17.62 3.15
C SER A 63 -12.60 19.09 3.04
N LYS A 64 -11.91 20.01 3.75
CA LYS A 64 -12.10 21.47 3.61
C LYS A 64 -11.70 22.01 2.23
N TYR A 65 -10.75 21.37 1.56
CA TYR A 65 -10.22 21.72 0.25
C TYR A 65 -10.70 20.69 -0.80
N LYS A 66 -11.99 20.77 -1.16
CA LYS A 66 -12.71 19.73 -1.94
C LYS A 66 -11.95 19.23 -3.17
N THR A 67 -11.40 20.13 -3.99
CA THR A 67 -10.67 19.76 -5.21
C THR A 67 -9.39 18.98 -4.89
N TRP A 68 -8.65 19.41 -3.87
CA TRP A 68 -7.40 18.78 -3.45
C TRP A 68 -7.67 17.41 -2.81
N ALA A 69 -8.71 17.32 -1.97
CA ALA A 69 -9.17 16.06 -1.40
C ALA A 69 -9.56 15.05 -2.49
N LEU A 70 -10.31 15.49 -3.51
CA LEU A 70 -10.68 14.63 -4.62
C LEU A 70 -9.44 14.18 -5.42
N ALA A 71 -8.51 15.09 -5.72
CA ALA A 71 -7.28 14.73 -6.43
C ALA A 71 -6.49 13.66 -5.67
N GLN A 72 -6.30 13.84 -4.36
CA GLN A 72 -5.66 12.85 -3.49
C GLN A 72 -6.40 11.50 -3.53
N LEU A 73 -7.72 11.52 -3.40
CA LEU A 73 -8.56 10.33 -3.36
C LEU A 73 -8.56 9.56 -4.69
N PHE A 74 -8.66 10.24 -5.83
CA PHE A 74 -8.65 9.58 -7.13
C PHE A 74 -7.29 8.95 -7.44
N SER A 75 -6.18 9.64 -7.14
CA SER A 75 -4.84 9.04 -7.24
C SER A 75 -4.69 7.83 -6.32
N TRP A 76 -5.21 7.92 -5.09
CA TRP A 76 -5.21 6.81 -4.14
C TRP A 76 -6.00 5.61 -4.68
N ILE A 77 -7.26 5.81 -5.08
CA ILE A 77 -8.11 4.74 -5.62
C ILE A 77 -7.48 4.09 -6.86
N PHE A 78 -6.94 4.90 -7.77
CA PHE A 78 -6.30 4.39 -8.98
C PHE A 78 -5.08 3.52 -8.67
N SER A 79 -4.21 3.99 -7.76
CA SER A 79 -3.05 3.24 -7.28
C SER A 79 -3.47 1.88 -6.71
N TYR A 80 -4.34 1.88 -5.69
CA TYR A 80 -4.74 0.65 -5.00
C TYR A 80 -5.57 -0.29 -5.88
N PHE A 81 -6.36 0.25 -6.82
CA PHE A 81 -7.04 -0.58 -7.81
C PHE A 81 -6.05 -1.39 -8.65
N LEU A 82 -5.01 -0.73 -9.19
CA LEU A 82 -3.98 -1.41 -9.97
C LEU A 82 -3.17 -2.38 -9.09
N TYR A 83 -2.81 -1.95 -7.88
CA TYR A 83 -2.10 -2.79 -6.90
C TYR A 83 -2.77 -4.13 -6.69
N VAL A 84 -4.05 -4.13 -6.31
CA VAL A 84 -4.77 -5.38 -6.04
C VAL A 84 -4.76 -6.29 -7.26
N VAL A 85 -5.04 -5.73 -8.44
CA VAL A 85 -5.14 -6.49 -9.69
C VAL A 85 -3.81 -7.19 -10.02
N TYR A 86 -2.69 -6.46 -10.01
CA TYR A 86 -1.41 -7.06 -10.36
C TYR A 86 -0.87 -7.99 -9.26
N THR A 87 -1.24 -7.76 -8.00
CA THR A 87 -0.79 -8.59 -6.89
C THR A 87 -1.40 -9.98 -6.93
N PHE A 88 -2.68 -10.13 -7.36
CA PHE A 88 -3.25 -11.46 -7.63
C PHE A 88 -2.45 -12.23 -8.69
N VAL A 89 -2.05 -11.54 -9.76
CA VAL A 89 -1.27 -12.12 -10.85
C VAL A 89 0.13 -12.50 -10.37
N TYR A 90 0.76 -11.64 -9.56
CA TYR A 90 2.05 -11.91 -8.92
C TYR A 90 2.02 -13.15 -8.03
N ILE A 91 1.04 -13.25 -7.13
CA ILE A 91 0.87 -14.42 -6.24
C ILE A 91 0.73 -15.70 -7.06
N ALA A 92 -0.14 -15.69 -8.08
CA ALA A 92 -0.41 -16.89 -8.88
C ALA A 92 0.83 -17.34 -9.69
N TYR A 93 1.57 -16.38 -10.25
CA TYR A 93 2.80 -16.66 -11.00
C TYR A 93 3.87 -17.35 -10.12
N TRP A 94 4.04 -16.91 -8.87
CA TRP A 94 5.06 -17.48 -7.98
C TRP A 94 4.63 -18.81 -7.35
N LEU A 95 3.34 -19.02 -7.07
CA LEU A 95 2.85 -20.25 -6.46
C LEU A 95 2.63 -21.39 -7.47
N LEU A 96 2.17 -21.08 -8.68
CA LEU A 96 1.78 -22.09 -9.67
C LEU A 96 2.27 -21.69 -11.07
N PRO A 97 3.58 -21.67 -11.37
CA PRO A 97 4.11 -21.21 -12.67
C PRO A 97 3.72 -22.10 -13.89
N SER A 98 2.80 -23.05 -13.70
CA SER A 98 2.36 -24.00 -14.72
C SER A 98 0.93 -23.70 -15.15
N PHE A 99 0.78 -23.27 -16.40
CA PHE A 99 -0.49 -23.21 -17.12
C PHE A 99 -1.20 -24.59 -17.06
N PRO A 100 -2.52 -24.70 -16.78
CA PRO A 100 -3.58 -23.66 -16.80
C PRO A 100 -4.09 -23.20 -15.42
N TYR A 101 -3.46 -23.61 -14.31
CA TYR A 101 -4.04 -23.41 -12.97
C TYR A 101 -3.92 -21.97 -12.45
N GLU A 102 -2.98 -21.17 -12.95
CA GLU A 102 -2.76 -19.77 -12.58
C GLU A 102 -4.05 -18.93 -12.68
N GLY A 103 -4.75 -19.02 -13.82
CA GLY A 103 -5.96 -18.25 -14.04
C GLY A 103 -7.08 -18.59 -13.06
N SER A 104 -7.20 -19.87 -12.70
CA SER A 104 -8.19 -20.32 -11.71
C SER A 104 -7.88 -19.78 -10.30
N LEU A 105 -6.60 -19.74 -9.93
CA LEU A 105 -6.15 -19.19 -8.65
C LEU A 105 -6.37 -17.68 -8.58
N ILE A 106 -6.04 -16.93 -9.64
CA ILE A 106 -6.30 -15.48 -9.74
C ILE A 106 -7.77 -15.18 -9.50
N ILE A 107 -8.67 -15.87 -10.21
CA ILE A 107 -10.12 -15.67 -10.07
C ILE A 107 -10.59 -16.08 -8.68
N ALA A 108 -10.12 -17.20 -8.14
CA ALA A 108 -10.48 -17.67 -6.81
C ALA A 108 -10.07 -16.65 -5.72
N MET A 109 -8.88 -16.07 -5.80
CA MET A 109 -8.42 -15.03 -4.87
C MET A 109 -9.25 -13.74 -4.98
N ALA A 110 -9.56 -13.29 -6.20
CA ALA A 110 -10.40 -12.11 -6.43
C ALA A 110 -11.82 -12.30 -5.85
N VAL A 111 -12.40 -13.49 -6.03
CA VAL A 111 -13.71 -13.83 -5.44
C VAL A 111 -13.63 -13.94 -3.91
N ALA A 112 -12.64 -14.66 -3.38
CA ALA A 112 -12.48 -14.88 -1.95
C ALA A 112 -12.27 -13.56 -1.19
N SER A 113 -11.36 -12.70 -1.67
CA SER A 113 -11.12 -11.37 -1.09
C SER A 113 -12.37 -10.51 -1.12
N SER A 114 -13.12 -10.51 -2.23
CA SER A 114 -14.38 -9.79 -2.35
C SER A 114 -15.42 -10.27 -1.33
N LEU A 115 -15.58 -11.58 -1.17
CA LEU A 115 -16.50 -12.17 -0.19
C LEU A 115 -16.11 -11.84 1.26
N LEU A 116 -14.82 -11.97 1.61
CA LEU A 116 -14.31 -11.64 2.95
C LEU A 116 -14.55 -10.18 3.31
N VAL A 117 -14.38 -9.28 2.34
CA VAL A 117 -14.55 -7.84 2.53
C VAL A 117 -16.02 -7.48 2.62
N LEU A 118 -16.90 -8.03 1.76
CA LEU A 118 -18.34 -7.77 1.81
C LEU A 118 -18.96 -8.26 3.12
N SER A 119 -18.58 -9.46 3.57
CA SER A 119 -19.06 -10.08 4.82
C SER A 119 -18.48 -9.47 6.10
N ASN A 120 -17.51 -8.56 6.01
CA ASN A 120 -16.71 -8.03 7.14
C ASN A 120 -15.86 -9.08 7.88
N TYR A 121 -15.81 -10.33 7.42
CA TYR A 121 -14.91 -11.35 8.01
C TYR A 121 -13.43 -11.06 7.74
N GLY A 122 -13.11 -10.21 6.74
CA GLY A 122 -11.74 -9.79 6.43
C GLY A 122 -10.98 -9.26 7.65
N TYR A 123 -11.60 -8.50 8.56
CA TYR A 123 -10.92 -8.01 9.77
C TYR A 123 -10.47 -9.12 10.71
N TYR A 124 -11.22 -10.23 10.79
CA TYR A 124 -10.85 -11.39 11.62
C TYR A 124 -9.79 -12.23 10.92
N PHE A 125 -9.88 -12.37 9.60
CA PHE A 125 -8.85 -13.02 8.80
C PHE A 125 -7.48 -12.34 9.00
N LEU A 126 -7.45 -11.00 9.00
CA LEU A 126 -6.23 -10.23 9.26
C LEU A 126 -5.58 -10.51 10.62
N ILE A 127 -6.36 -10.89 11.66
CA ILE A 127 -5.78 -11.28 12.95
C ILE A 127 -4.97 -12.58 12.79
N GLY A 128 -5.55 -13.56 12.09
CA GLY A 128 -4.87 -14.84 11.83
C GLY A 128 -3.62 -14.64 11.00
N THR A 129 -3.71 -13.87 9.92
CA THR A 129 -2.57 -13.65 9.02
C THR A 129 -1.48 -12.80 9.64
N ALA A 130 -1.80 -11.79 10.48
CA ALA A 130 -0.77 -11.06 11.23
C ALA A 130 0.10 -11.99 12.08
N ILE A 131 -0.51 -12.99 12.72
CA ILE A 131 0.21 -13.98 13.53
C ILE A 131 1.03 -14.90 12.62
N LEU A 132 0.45 -15.40 11.54
CA LEU A 132 1.14 -16.28 10.60
C LEU A 132 2.34 -15.58 9.95
N GLU A 133 2.17 -14.35 9.49
CA GLU A 133 3.24 -13.54 8.92
C GLU A 133 4.39 -13.39 9.91
N ILE A 134 4.13 -12.98 11.16
CA ILE A 134 5.18 -12.86 12.17
C ILE A 134 5.90 -14.20 12.41
N ILE A 135 5.15 -15.31 12.53
CA ILE A 135 5.72 -16.63 12.80
C ILE A 135 6.59 -17.11 11.64
N PHE A 136 6.09 -16.97 10.40
CA PHE A 136 6.81 -17.38 9.21
C PHE A 136 7.94 -16.41 8.83
N SER A 137 7.91 -15.19 9.37
CA SER A 137 9.03 -14.24 9.32
C SER A 137 10.12 -14.52 10.35
N LEU A 138 10.03 -15.57 11.16
CA LEU A 138 11.14 -15.93 12.04
C LEU A 138 12.09 -16.85 11.27
N PRO A 139 13.42 -16.57 11.24
CA PRO A 139 14.38 -17.35 10.46
C PRO A 139 14.72 -18.70 11.11
N ILE A 140 13.70 -19.50 11.42
CA ILE A 140 13.81 -20.81 12.05
C ILE A 140 14.19 -21.83 10.96
N GLY A 141 15.42 -22.35 11.04
CA GLY A 141 15.96 -23.29 10.04
C GLY A 141 16.40 -22.62 8.74
N TRP A 142 16.45 -21.29 8.69
CA TRP A 142 16.95 -20.55 7.54
C TRP A 142 18.47 -20.52 7.54
N LYS A 143 19.07 -20.40 6.36
CA LYS A 143 20.53 -20.36 6.24
C LYS A 143 21.04 -18.96 6.55
N PHE A 144 21.92 -18.85 7.55
CA PHE A 144 22.66 -17.61 7.78
C PHE A 144 23.58 -17.31 6.59
N MET A 145 23.31 -16.22 5.88
CA MET A 145 24.01 -15.80 4.68
C MET A 145 23.88 -14.28 4.55
N PRO A 146 24.70 -13.50 5.28
CA PRO A 146 24.54 -12.05 5.29
C PRO A 146 24.80 -11.44 3.91
N ASN A 147 23.86 -10.59 3.48
CA ASN A 147 23.93 -9.84 2.25
C ASN A 147 24.46 -8.42 2.54
N PHE A 148 25.71 -8.17 2.20
CA PHE A 148 26.33 -6.84 2.30
C PHE A 148 26.32 -6.07 0.97
N SER A 149 25.58 -6.56 -0.03
CA SER A 149 25.48 -5.85 -1.31
C SER A 149 24.89 -4.46 -1.12
N TYR A 150 25.38 -3.52 -1.91
CA TYR A 150 24.92 -2.15 -1.91
C TYR A 150 24.42 -1.81 -3.30
N GLN A 151 23.12 -1.53 -3.40
CA GLN A 151 22.45 -1.19 -4.65
C GLN A 151 21.57 0.04 -4.42
N ILE A 152 22.15 1.22 -4.64
CA ILE A 152 21.37 2.47 -4.77
C ILE A 152 21.13 2.70 -6.27
N PRO A 153 19.90 3.06 -6.71
CA PRO A 153 18.73 3.48 -5.90
C PRO A 153 17.59 2.45 -5.81
N SER A 154 17.62 1.37 -6.59
CA SER A 154 16.49 0.45 -6.74
C SER A 154 16.13 -0.33 -5.47
N GLY A 155 17.12 -0.80 -4.72
CA GLY A 155 16.88 -1.59 -3.52
C GLY A 155 16.17 -0.82 -2.42
N ILE A 156 16.61 0.42 -2.15
CA ILE A 156 16.01 1.29 -1.13
C ILE A 156 14.54 1.59 -1.45
N ILE A 157 14.19 1.76 -2.73
CA ILE A 157 12.82 2.11 -3.15
C ILE A 157 11.87 0.92 -3.00
N SER A 158 12.34 -0.31 -3.26
CA SER A 158 11.51 -1.52 -3.17
C SER A 158 11.05 -1.82 -1.74
N THR A 159 11.97 -1.84 -0.77
CA THR A 159 11.64 -1.96 0.68
C THR A 159 10.78 -0.80 1.13
N SER A 160 11.12 0.42 0.69
CA SER A 160 10.38 1.61 1.09
C SER A 160 8.93 1.55 0.61
N LEU A 161 8.66 0.98 -0.57
CA LEU A 161 7.31 0.89 -1.11
C LEU A 161 6.40 -0.04 -0.30
N LEU A 162 6.92 -1.18 0.17
CA LEU A 162 6.19 -2.05 1.11
C LEU A 162 5.91 -1.34 2.44
N LEU A 163 6.88 -0.56 2.93
CA LEU A 163 6.75 0.18 4.18
C LEU A 163 5.80 1.38 4.06
N LEU A 164 5.60 1.93 2.85
CA LEU A 164 4.61 2.99 2.58
C LEU A 164 3.17 2.52 2.74
N CYS A 165 2.90 1.20 2.71
CA CYS A 165 1.55 0.67 2.91
C CYS A 165 1.00 0.92 4.33
N ILE A 166 1.83 1.35 5.30
CA ILE A 166 1.33 1.89 6.58
C ILE A 166 0.36 3.07 6.40
N THR A 167 0.43 3.75 5.26
CA THR A 167 -0.48 4.84 4.87
C THR A 167 -1.93 4.37 4.63
N LEU A 168 -2.19 3.06 4.65
CA LEU A 168 -3.53 2.45 4.68
C LEU A 168 -4.19 2.51 6.06
N VAL A 169 -3.43 2.55 7.16
CA VAL A 169 -4.00 2.52 8.53
C VAL A 169 -4.97 3.69 8.82
N PRO A 170 -4.74 4.93 8.35
CA PRO A 170 -5.73 6.01 8.47
C PRO A 170 -7.12 5.71 7.88
N TYR A 171 -7.23 4.73 6.97
CA TYR A 171 -8.45 4.35 6.26
C TYR A 171 -9.31 3.30 6.99
N VAL A 172 -8.87 2.78 8.13
CA VAL A 172 -9.71 1.97 9.03
C VAL A 172 -10.34 2.82 10.13
N LYS A 173 -11.55 2.47 10.58
CA LYS A 173 -12.23 3.22 11.66
C LYS A 173 -11.61 2.92 13.03
N GLY A 174 -10.76 3.81 13.53
CA GLY A 174 -10.16 3.71 14.87
C GLY A 174 -10.63 4.76 15.86
N LYS A 175 -10.04 4.75 17.07
CA LYS A 175 -10.09 5.86 18.03
C LYS A 175 -8.67 6.40 18.14
N SER A 176 -8.48 7.71 18.24
CA SER A 176 -7.14 8.32 18.33
C SER A 176 -6.33 7.83 19.54
N SER A 177 -6.98 7.32 20.61
CA SER A 177 -6.30 6.66 21.73
C SER A 177 -5.52 5.40 21.33
N TYR A 178 -5.87 4.78 20.20
CA TYR A 178 -5.20 3.60 19.65
C TYR A 178 -4.12 3.96 18.61
N SER A 179 -3.72 5.24 18.47
CA SER A 179 -2.67 5.64 17.52
C SER A 179 -1.32 4.96 17.79
N TRP A 180 -1.13 4.42 18.99
CA TRP A 180 0.08 3.68 19.36
C TRP A 180 0.35 2.46 18.48
N VAL A 181 -0.66 1.88 17.80
CA VAL A 181 -0.49 0.69 16.94
C VAL A 181 0.48 0.89 15.77
N ILE A 182 0.73 2.15 15.38
CA ILE A 182 1.70 2.51 14.34
C ILE A 182 3.13 2.13 14.75
N TRP A 183 3.47 2.26 16.04
CA TRP A 183 4.84 2.01 16.52
C TRP A 183 5.22 0.52 16.57
N PRO A 184 4.36 -0.41 17.05
CA PRO A 184 4.60 -1.84 16.88
C PRO A 184 4.73 -2.24 15.42
N ALA A 185 3.90 -1.73 14.52
CA ALA A 185 4.01 -2.03 13.09
C ALA A 185 5.38 -1.58 12.53
N PHE A 186 5.82 -0.37 12.88
CA PHE A 186 7.17 0.13 12.54
C PHE A 186 8.29 -0.74 13.09
N ALA A 187 8.18 -1.16 14.35
CA ALA A 187 9.19 -1.99 14.99
C ALA A 187 9.28 -3.37 14.33
N VAL A 188 8.14 -4.01 14.09
CA VAL A 188 8.03 -5.30 13.38
C VAL A 188 8.66 -5.18 12.00
N SER A 189 8.27 -4.18 11.21
CA SER A 189 8.79 -4.02 9.86
C SER A 189 10.29 -3.75 9.85
N SER A 190 10.78 -2.85 10.71
CA SER A 190 12.20 -2.54 10.83
C SER A 190 13.04 -3.76 11.25
N ILE A 191 12.53 -4.56 12.19
CA ILE A 191 13.20 -5.78 12.65
C ILE A 191 13.33 -6.76 11.49
N PHE A 192 12.25 -7.06 10.77
CA PHE A 192 12.28 -8.04 9.68
C PHE A 192 13.03 -7.56 8.45
N THR A 193 13.02 -6.26 8.14
CA THR A 193 13.90 -5.67 7.11
C THR A 193 15.39 -5.86 7.43
N ILE A 194 15.79 -5.74 8.71
CA ILE A 194 17.17 -6.00 9.12
C ILE A 194 17.45 -7.51 9.11
N LEU A 195 16.57 -8.33 9.69
CA LEU A 195 16.75 -9.79 9.75
C LEU A 195 16.86 -10.41 8.35
N GLY A 196 16.05 -9.95 7.41
CA GLY A 196 16.09 -10.39 6.01
C GLY A 196 17.46 -10.22 5.39
N SER A 197 18.25 -9.22 5.79
CA SER A 197 19.61 -9.04 5.28
C SER A 197 20.62 -10.09 5.77
N PHE A 198 20.31 -10.83 6.84
CA PHE A 198 21.21 -11.83 7.43
C PHE A 198 20.88 -13.27 7.01
N PHE A 199 19.62 -13.56 6.73
CA PHE A 199 19.14 -14.93 6.50
C PHE A 199 18.59 -15.09 5.08
N SER A 200 19.07 -16.12 4.38
CA SER A 200 18.56 -16.46 3.06
C SER A 200 17.26 -17.27 3.21
N PRO A 201 16.14 -16.80 2.63
CA PRO A 201 14.85 -17.45 2.80
C PRO A 201 14.78 -18.76 2.00
N PRO A 202 14.36 -19.88 2.62
CA PRO A 202 14.06 -21.11 1.91
C PRO A 202 12.86 -20.94 0.98
N VAL A 203 12.69 -21.87 0.02
CA VAL A 203 11.60 -21.81 -0.98
C VAL A 203 10.23 -21.71 -0.33
N PHE A 204 9.97 -22.49 0.74
CA PHE A 204 8.68 -22.44 1.44
C PHE A 204 8.39 -21.04 2.03
N ALA A 205 9.40 -20.30 2.48
CA ALA A 205 9.20 -18.96 3.04
C ALA A 205 8.81 -17.95 1.94
N LYS A 206 9.39 -18.13 0.75
CA LYS A 206 8.98 -17.38 -0.46
C LYS A 206 7.56 -17.70 -0.89
N GLU A 207 7.13 -18.95 -0.79
CA GLU A 207 5.74 -19.32 -1.08
C GLU A 207 4.79 -18.73 -0.04
N MET A 208 5.16 -18.77 1.25
CA MET A 208 4.36 -18.21 2.35
C MET A 208 4.24 -16.69 2.30
N SER A 209 5.16 -15.96 1.64
CA SER A 209 4.99 -14.51 1.44
C SER A 209 3.73 -14.17 0.65
N SER A 210 3.18 -15.13 -0.11
CA SER A 210 1.87 -15.01 -0.77
C SER A 210 0.72 -14.78 0.23
N ILE A 211 0.84 -15.29 1.47
CA ILE A 211 -0.13 -14.98 2.54
C ILE A 211 -0.02 -13.50 2.93
N GLY A 212 1.20 -12.98 3.00
CA GLY A 212 1.48 -11.56 3.21
C GLY A 212 0.80 -10.68 2.17
N LEU A 213 1.09 -10.96 0.90
CA LEU A 213 0.52 -10.24 -0.24
C LEU A 213 -1.01 -10.33 -0.27
N PHE A 214 -1.58 -11.50 -0.01
CA PHE A 214 -3.04 -11.66 0.03
C PHE A 214 -3.67 -10.89 1.21
N SER A 215 -2.99 -10.83 2.34
CA SER A 215 -3.45 -10.05 3.50
C SER A 215 -3.38 -8.56 3.23
N LEU A 216 -2.34 -8.10 2.54
CA LEU A 216 -2.23 -6.71 2.10
C LEU A 216 -3.36 -6.34 1.11
N ILE A 217 -3.71 -7.23 0.17
CA ILE A 217 -4.91 -7.06 -0.68
C ILE A 217 -6.18 -6.84 0.16
N LEU A 218 -6.36 -7.61 1.24
CA LEU A 218 -7.50 -7.44 2.14
C LEU A 218 -7.47 -6.11 2.89
N VAL A 219 -6.30 -5.66 3.37
CA VAL A 219 -6.11 -4.34 4.00
C VAL A 219 -6.56 -3.24 3.04
N GLU A 220 -6.15 -3.31 1.78
CA GLU A 220 -6.49 -2.34 0.74
C GLU A 220 -7.98 -2.33 0.41
N TYR A 221 -8.57 -3.50 0.20
CA TYR A 221 -10.01 -3.62 -0.05
C TYR A 221 -10.86 -3.12 1.12
N LEU A 222 -10.46 -3.40 2.36
CA LEU A 222 -11.14 -2.87 3.54
C LEU A 222 -10.99 -1.35 3.62
N SER A 223 -9.83 -0.81 3.26
CA SER A 223 -9.59 0.64 3.18
C SER A 223 -10.47 1.31 2.12
N LEU A 224 -10.54 0.71 0.92
CA LEU A 224 -11.41 1.15 -0.18
C LEU A 224 -12.87 1.10 0.25
N LYS A 225 -13.30 0.01 0.89
CA LYS A 225 -14.65 -0.14 1.43
C LYS A 225 -14.98 0.97 2.41
N ASN A 226 -14.09 1.29 3.33
CA ASN A 226 -14.33 2.27 4.36
C ASN A 226 -14.51 3.68 3.78
N VAL A 227 -13.64 4.09 2.85
CA VAL A 227 -13.74 5.41 2.21
C VAL A 227 -14.92 5.50 1.25
N LEU A 228 -15.18 4.45 0.48
CA LEU A 228 -16.27 4.44 -0.49
C LEU A 228 -17.63 4.08 0.10
N SER A 229 -17.70 3.74 1.39
CA SER A 229 -18.99 3.52 2.07
C SER A 229 -19.89 4.76 2.06
N GLU A 230 -19.32 5.96 1.93
CA GLU A 230 -20.07 7.22 1.74
C GLU A 230 -20.64 7.34 0.31
N PHE A 231 -20.05 6.62 -0.63
CA PHE A 231 -20.34 6.63 -2.06
C PHE A 231 -20.93 5.28 -2.48
N ARG A 232 -22.11 4.93 -1.94
CA ARG A 232 -22.76 3.59 -1.97
C ARG A 232 -22.65 2.79 -3.28
N LEU A 233 -22.67 3.44 -4.44
CA LEU A 233 -22.61 2.78 -5.76
C LEU A 233 -21.19 2.46 -6.25
N TYR A 234 -20.16 3.13 -5.72
CA TYR A 234 -18.80 3.06 -6.27
C TYR A 234 -18.02 1.86 -5.77
N PHE A 235 -18.28 1.40 -4.55
CA PHE A 235 -17.55 0.25 -4.01
C PHE A 235 -17.84 -1.07 -4.77
N PRO A 236 -19.10 -1.44 -5.07
CA PRO A 236 -19.39 -2.60 -5.92
C PRO A 236 -18.80 -2.47 -7.33
N LEU A 237 -18.75 -1.26 -7.88
CA LEU A 237 -18.14 -1.00 -9.21
C LEU A 237 -16.64 -1.26 -9.20
N ILE A 238 -15.92 -0.86 -8.14
CA ILE A 238 -14.50 -1.16 -8.01
C ILE A 238 -14.27 -2.67 -7.89
N MET A 239 -15.06 -3.37 -7.08
CA MET A 239 -14.96 -4.84 -6.96
C MET A 239 -15.22 -5.53 -8.31
N ALA A 240 -16.26 -5.12 -9.03
CA ALA A 240 -16.55 -5.62 -10.36
C ALA A 240 -15.39 -5.33 -11.33
N GLY A 241 -14.83 -4.12 -11.27
CA GLY A 241 -13.66 -3.73 -12.04
C GLY A 241 -12.45 -4.62 -11.77
N VAL A 242 -12.15 -4.92 -10.51
CA VAL A 242 -11.03 -5.80 -10.16
C VAL A 242 -11.28 -7.22 -10.66
N LEU A 243 -12.50 -7.74 -10.51
CA LEU A 243 -12.84 -9.07 -11.00
C LEU A 243 -12.73 -9.15 -12.54
N ILE A 244 -13.22 -8.15 -13.26
CA ILE A 244 -13.08 -8.07 -14.73
C ILE A 244 -11.59 -8.01 -15.12
N MET A 245 -10.81 -7.14 -14.48
CA MET A 245 -9.38 -7.01 -14.77
C MET A 245 -8.60 -8.29 -14.42
N SER A 246 -8.98 -8.99 -13.37
CA SER A 246 -8.39 -10.28 -12.97
C SER A 246 -8.71 -11.39 -13.97
N ILE A 247 -9.87 -11.35 -14.63
CA ILE A 247 -10.19 -12.26 -15.74
C ILE A 247 -9.36 -11.89 -16.97
N LEU A 248 -9.33 -10.60 -17.34
CA LEU A 248 -8.58 -10.12 -18.50
C LEU A 248 -7.08 -10.38 -18.38
N SER A 249 -6.52 -10.31 -17.17
CA SER A 249 -5.10 -10.57 -16.94
C SER A 249 -4.70 -12.01 -17.28
N THR A 250 -5.61 -12.98 -17.18
CA THR A 250 -5.34 -14.37 -17.58
C THR A 250 -5.10 -14.54 -19.08
N MET A 251 -5.46 -13.54 -19.89
CA MET A 251 -5.32 -13.53 -21.35
C MET A 251 -4.05 -12.78 -21.81
N VAL A 252 -3.31 -12.18 -20.89
CA VAL A 252 -2.15 -11.32 -21.19
C VAL A 252 -0.89 -11.95 -20.59
N ASN A 253 0.26 -11.73 -21.23
CA ASN A 253 1.54 -12.14 -20.68
C ASN A 253 1.80 -11.47 -19.32
N TYR A 254 2.22 -12.28 -18.33
CA TYR A 254 2.54 -11.84 -16.97
C TYR A 254 3.45 -10.60 -16.93
N SER A 255 4.60 -10.65 -17.60
CA SER A 255 5.62 -9.60 -17.52
C SER A 255 5.10 -8.26 -18.07
N SER A 256 4.41 -8.32 -19.22
CA SER A 256 3.79 -7.14 -19.81
C SER A 256 2.68 -6.58 -18.91
N PHE A 257 1.84 -7.46 -18.34
CA PHE A 257 0.75 -7.05 -17.45
C PHE A 257 1.29 -6.38 -16.18
N TYR A 258 2.27 -6.99 -15.54
CA TYR A 258 2.91 -6.50 -14.32
C TYR A 258 3.53 -5.12 -14.57
N ASN A 259 4.37 -4.95 -15.59
CA ASN A 259 5.02 -3.66 -15.85
C ASN A 259 4.02 -2.56 -16.25
N LEU A 260 2.93 -2.90 -16.95
CA LEU A 260 1.89 -1.93 -17.30
C LEU A 260 1.01 -1.49 -16.12
N THR A 261 1.08 -2.16 -14.97
CA THR A 261 0.19 -1.93 -13.82
C THR A 261 0.94 -1.55 -12.55
N ALA A 262 2.07 -2.19 -12.25
CA ALA A 262 2.89 -1.92 -11.07
C ALA A 262 3.49 -0.50 -11.11
N ASP A 263 3.99 -0.09 -12.26
CA ASP A 263 4.63 1.22 -12.41
C ASP A 263 3.64 2.39 -12.26
N PRO A 264 2.50 2.41 -12.98
CA PRO A 264 1.47 3.43 -12.79
C PRO A 264 0.82 3.38 -11.40
N SER A 265 0.75 2.21 -10.75
CA SER A 265 0.27 2.08 -9.38
C SER A 265 1.16 2.84 -8.40
N SER A 266 2.47 2.58 -8.48
CA SER A 266 3.48 3.14 -7.57
C SER A 266 3.57 4.65 -7.68
N ILE A 267 3.63 5.18 -8.91
CA ILE A 267 3.68 6.63 -9.11
C ILE A 267 2.41 7.34 -8.64
N SER A 268 1.25 6.71 -8.81
CA SER A 268 -0.03 7.29 -8.38
C SER A 268 -0.15 7.29 -6.84
N LEU A 269 0.45 6.29 -6.17
CA LEU A 269 0.60 6.31 -4.71
C LEU A 269 1.44 7.51 -4.26
N PHE A 270 2.61 7.72 -4.87
CA PHE A 270 3.47 8.85 -4.54
C PHE A 270 2.76 10.18 -4.74
N VAL A 271 2.07 10.37 -5.87
CA VAL A 271 1.25 11.57 -6.12
C VAL A 271 0.18 11.73 -5.04
N SER A 272 -0.50 10.64 -4.66
CA SER A 272 -1.51 10.68 -3.61
C SER A 272 -0.92 11.10 -2.25
N LEU A 273 0.23 10.56 -1.87
CA LEU A 273 0.89 10.90 -0.62
C LEU A 273 1.40 12.35 -0.61
N SER A 274 1.98 12.83 -1.71
CA SER A 274 2.38 14.24 -1.85
C SER A 274 1.20 15.23 -1.76
N LEU A 275 0.02 14.81 -2.20
CA LEU A 275 -1.20 15.60 -1.99
C LEU A 275 -1.73 15.47 -0.55
N GLY A 276 -1.49 14.34 0.10
CA GLY A 276 -2.01 13.97 1.41
C GLY A 276 -1.23 14.54 2.60
N PHE A 277 0.09 14.44 2.62
CA PHE A 277 0.94 14.84 3.75
C PHE A 277 0.86 16.33 4.14
N PRO A 278 0.68 17.28 3.20
CA PRO A 278 0.48 18.69 3.55
C PRO A 278 -0.74 18.93 4.44
N SER A 279 -1.70 17.98 4.49
CA SER A 279 -2.84 18.06 5.41
C SER A 279 -2.44 18.15 6.88
N LEU A 280 -1.25 17.67 7.28
CA LEU A 280 -0.77 17.80 8.65
C LEU A 280 -0.60 19.27 9.06
N LEU A 281 -0.16 20.13 8.13
CA LEU A 281 0.05 21.57 8.38
C LEU A 281 -1.28 22.31 8.59
N LEU A 282 -2.38 21.75 8.11
CA LEU A 282 -3.73 22.26 8.37
C LEU A 282 -4.20 21.94 9.79
N LEU A 283 -3.69 20.85 10.38
CA LEU A 283 -4.10 20.33 11.69
C LEU A 283 -3.19 20.79 12.83
N TYR A 284 -1.91 21.03 12.53
CA TYR A 284 -0.89 21.41 13.49
C TYR A 284 -0.15 22.66 13.03
N LYS A 285 0.10 23.57 13.97
CA LYS A 285 0.90 24.78 13.74
C LYS A 285 2.29 24.62 14.36
N GLY A 286 3.31 25.16 13.69
CA GLY A 286 4.67 25.26 14.22
C GLY A 286 5.74 24.64 13.32
N ILE A 287 6.95 25.20 13.38
CA ILE A 287 8.07 24.88 12.47
C ILE A 287 8.43 23.39 12.43
N ARG A 288 8.32 22.68 13.56
CA ARG A 288 8.61 21.24 13.63
C ARG A 288 7.76 20.41 12.67
N TYR A 289 6.49 20.78 12.47
CA TYR A 289 5.59 20.04 11.58
C TYR A 289 5.87 20.36 10.11
N TYR A 290 6.27 21.61 9.82
CA TYR A 290 6.78 21.98 8.50
C TYR A 290 8.01 21.14 8.14
N VAL A 291 8.99 21.02 9.05
CA VAL A 291 10.19 20.22 8.83
C VAL A 291 9.84 18.76 8.54
N ILE A 292 8.97 18.14 9.34
CA ILE A 292 8.56 16.73 9.12
C ILE A 292 7.88 16.55 7.75
N VAL A 293 6.94 17.43 7.40
CA VAL A 293 6.24 17.34 6.09
C VAL A 293 7.22 17.57 4.95
N SER A 294 8.11 18.56 5.05
CA SER A 294 9.11 18.84 4.01
C SER A 294 10.06 17.67 3.79
N ILE A 295 10.51 17.00 4.85
CA ILE A 295 11.34 15.79 4.73
C ILE A 295 10.56 14.71 3.96
N GLY A 296 9.31 14.45 4.34
CA GLY A 296 8.46 13.47 3.65
C GLY A 296 8.22 13.78 2.18
N GLU A 297 7.97 15.05 1.84
CA GLU A 297 7.81 15.46 0.44
C GLU A 297 9.10 15.32 -0.37
N ILE A 298 10.27 15.60 0.23
CA ILE A 298 11.55 15.39 -0.45
C ILE A 298 11.76 13.90 -0.73
N MET A 299 11.41 13.02 0.22
CA MET A 299 11.53 11.57 0.03
C MET A 299 10.57 11.05 -1.04
N ILE A 300 9.31 11.50 -1.04
CA ILE A 300 8.36 11.14 -2.09
C ILE A 300 8.83 11.67 -3.46
N GLY A 301 9.29 12.93 -3.52
CA GLY A 301 9.83 13.53 -4.73
C GLY A 301 11.03 12.76 -5.28
N TYR A 302 11.92 12.30 -4.39
CA TYR A 302 13.04 11.43 -4.77
C TYR A 302 12.56 10.08 -5.32
N GLY A 303 11.55 9.47 -4.71
CA GLY A 303 10.90 8.25 -5.21
C GLY A 303 10.33 8.43 -6.62
N ILE A 304 9.56 9.50 -6.85
CA ILE A 304 9.01 9.86 -8.16
C ILE A 304 10.10 9.98 -9.23
N VAL A 305 11.15 10.77 -8.94
CA VAL A 305 12.22 11.04 -9.91
C VAL A 305 12.98 9.75 -10.22
N SER A 306 13.33 8.98 -9.20
CA SER A 306 14.06 7.72 -9.37
C SER A 306 13.28 6.73 -10.23
N PHE A 307 11.96 6.65 -10.02
CA PHE A 307 11.06 5.78 -10.79
C PHE A 307 10.97 6.20 -12.26
N LEU A 308 10.82 7.50 -12.52
CA LEU A 308 10.72 8.03 -13.89
C LEU A 308 12.02 7.86 -14.69
N ILE A 309 13.18 7.91 -14.03
CA ILE A 309 14.48 7.70 -14.69
C ILE A 309 14.71 6.22 -15.04
N SER A 310 14.15 5.28 -14.26
CA SER A 310 14.31 3.85 -14.49
C SER A 310 13.44 3.27 -15.61
N ILE A 311 12.44 4.01 -16.10
CA ILE A 311 11.43 3.49 -17.02
C ILE A 311 11.60 4.12 -18.41
N SER A 312 11.41 3.31 -19.46
CA SER A 312 11.49 3.77 -20.85
C SER A 312 10.35 3.21 -21.71
N GLY A 313 10.14 3.81 -22.89
CA GLY A 313 9.17 3.34 -23.88
C GLY A 313 7.72 3.45 -23.43
N ILE A 314 6.91 2.44 -23.77
CA ILE A 314 5.45 2.43 -23.49
C ILE A 314 5.11 2.50 -21.99
N TYR A 315 5.98 1.94 -21.15
CA TYR A 315 5.81 1.94 -19.69
C TYR A 315 5.97 3.35 -19.09
N LEU A 316 6.80 4.21 -19.70
CA LEU A 316 6.95 5.60 -19.27
C LEU A 316 5.64 6.37 -19.51
N TYR A 317 5.02 6.19 -20.68
CA TYR A 317 3.73 6.81 -20.98
C TYR A 317 2.62 6.33 -20.03
N ALA A 318 2.57 5.02 -19.75
CA ALA A 318 1.62 4.47 -18.78
C ALA A 318 1.82 5.10 -17.38
N THR A 319 3.08 5.25 -16.96
CA THR A 319 3.46 5.86 -15.67
C THR A 319 3.07 7.34 -15.61
N LEU A 320 3.34 8.11 -16.66
CA LEU A 320 2.93 9.52 -16.76
C LEU A 320 1.40 9.67 -16.75
N LEU A 321 0.67 8.76 -17.40
CA LEU A 321 -0.78 8.72 -17.31
C LEU A 321 -1.24 8.42 -15.89
N GLY A 322 -0.62 7.46 -15.19
CA GLY A 322 -0.94 7.12 -13.80
C GLY A 322 -0.73 8.27 -12.80
N SER A 323 0.21 9.19 -13.09
CA SER A 323 0.48 10.35 -12.23
C SER A 323 -0.44 11.54 -12.53
N ILE A 324 -0.81 11.77 -13.80
CA ILE A 324 -1.55 12.98 -14.22
C ILE A 324 -3.07 12.72 -14.33
N LEU A 325 -3.47 11.56 -14.83
CA LEU A 325 -4.86 11.30 -15.18
C LEU A 325 -5.79 11.32 -13.95
N PRO A 326 -5.49 10.65 -12.82
CA PRO A 326 -6.37 10.67 -11.66
C PRO A 326 -6.62 12.08 -11.06
N PRO A 327 -5.59 12.92 -10.81
CA PRO A 327 -5.83 14.27 -10.31
C PRO A 327 -6.50 15.17 -11.36
N PHE A 328 -6.26 14.94 -12.65
CA PHE A 328 -6.95 15.67 -13.73
C PHE A 328 -8.45 15.34 -13.78
N ILE A 329 -8.83 14.06 -13.63
CA ILE A 329 -10.24 13.64 -13.52
C ILE A 329 -10.90 14.32 -12.31
N ALA A 330 -10.21 14.38 -11.16
CA ALA A 330 -10.72 15.07 -9.99
C ALA A 330 -10.97 16.57 -10.24
N LEU A 331 -10.06 17.24 -10.96
CA LEU A 331 -10.21 18.63 -11.35
C LEU A 331 -11.43 18.83 -12.26
N LEU A 332 -11.62 17.98 -13.27
CA LEU A 332 -12.77 18.03 -14.17
C LEU A 332 -14.09 17.86 -13.43
N ILE A 333 -14.20 16.85 -12.57
CA ILE A 333 -15.41 16.59 -11.77
C ILE A 333 -15.71 17.79 -10.85
N SER A 334 -14.68 18.38 -10.24
CA SER A 334 -14.86 19.54 -9.37
C SER A 334 -15.42 20.75 -10.13
N LYS A 335 -14.95 21.00 -11.36
CA LYS A 335 -15.46 22.08 -12.22
C LYS A 335 -16.90 21.83 -12.65
N LEU A 336 -17.24 20.60 -13.04
CA LEU A 336 -18.60 20.24 -13.45
C LEU A 336 -19.63 20.44 -12.32
N ARG A 337 -19.29 20.04 -11.08
CA ARG A 337 -20.16 20.26 -9.92
C ARG A 337 -20.34 21.74 -9.58
N LEU A 338 -19.30 22.56 -9.75
CA LEU A 338 -19.41 24.00 -9.53
C LEU A 338 -20.27 24.70 -10.60
N SER A 339 -20.31 24.15 -11.82
CA SER A 339 -21.20 24.63 -12.89
C SER A 339 -22.67 24.33 -12.62
N GLN A 340 -22.98 23.15 -12.06
CA GLN A 340 -24.36 22.72 -11.74
C GLN A 340 -24.97 23.44 -10.54
N ASN A 341 -24.16 23.98 -9.61
CA ASN A 341 -24.66 24.77 -8.48
C ASN A 341 -24.91 26.24 -8.82
N LYS A 342 -24.61 26.68 -10.06
CA LYS A 342 -24.83 28.04 -10.54
C LYS A 342 -26.03 28.16 -11.51
N SER A 343 -26.57 27.04 -11.97
CA SER A 343 -27.84 26.91 -12.70
C SER A 343 -28.96 26.58 -11.72
#